data_AF-A0A521GKV2-F1
#
_entry.id   AF-A0A521GKV2-F1
#
_cell.length_a   1.000
_cell.length_b   1.000
_cell.length_c   1.000
_cell.angle_alpha   90.00
_cell.angle_beta   90.00
_cell.angle_gamma   90.00
#
_symmetry.space_group_name_H-M   'P 1'
#
loop_
_entity.id
_entity.type
_entity.pdbx_description
1 polymer ?
#
loop_
_entity_poly.entity_id
_entity_poly.type
_entity_poly.pdbx_seq_one_letter_code
_entity_poly.pdbx_strand_id
1 'polypeptide(L)'
;MNIQADTSDEYLAATGEREPTLRVIDELIRRAAPHLEPVFFKSDYMTGLGYGLMSYQSKSMKEPAEWPMVMLVNQKNYISLYVCAIDKDGQYVAEKNASRLGKVSCGRSCIRFKKLEDLDLDVVREILSDVDARVVAGEKLFGL
;
A
#
# COMPACT_ATOMS: atom_id res chain seq x y z
N MET A 1 -15.15 -1.32 2.85
CA MET A 1 -15.94 -2.55 2.58
C MET A 1 -14.95 -3.68 2.73
N ASN A 2 -15.23 -4.68 3.56
CA ASN A 2 -14.31 -5.80 3.70
C ASN A 2 -14.74 -6.92 2.75
N ILE A 3 -14.11 -6.99 1.57
CA ILE A 3 -14.41 -8.00 0.56
C ILE A 3 -14.00 -9.37 1.12
N GLN A 4 -14.90 -10.34 1.01
CA GLN A 4 -14.62 -11.72 1.35
C GLN A 4 -14.06 -12.42 0.11
N ALA A 5 -12.79 -12.77 0.16
CA ALA A 5 -12.06 -13.51 -0.87
C ALA A 5 -10.95 -14.32 -0.19
N ASP A 6 -10.45 -15.35 -0.87
CA ASP A 6 -9.36 -16.20 -0.40
C ASP A 6 -8.12 -16.12 -1.31
N THR A 7 -8.23 -15.46 -2.47
CA THR A 7 -7.10 -15.19 -3.38
C THR A 7 -7.10 -13.76 -3.91
N SER A 8 -5.95 -13.31 -4.43
CA SER A 8 -5.81 -12.01 -5.08
C SER A 8 -6.73 -11.84 -6.28
N ASP A 9 -6.91 -12.88 -7.11
CA ASP A 9 -7.78 -12.81 -8.29
C ASP A 9 -9.26 -12.77 -7.93
N GLU A 10 -9.70 -13.56 -6.95
CA GLU A 10 -11.07 -13.46 -6.43
C GLU A 10 -11.36 -12.07 -5.86
N TYR A 11 -10.41 -11.52 -5.11
CA TYR A 11 -10.52 -10.18 -4.56
C TYR A 11 -10.65 -9.12 -5.66
N LEU A 12 -9.78 -9.19 -6.67
CA LEU A 12 -9.79 -8.27 -7.82
C LEU A 12 -11.11 -8.36 -8.58
N ALA A 13 -11.59 -9.56 -8.91
CA ALA A 13 -12.87 -9.78 -9.56
C ALA A 13 -14.05 -9.18 -8.75
N ALA A 14 -14.02 -9.35 -7.42
CA ALA A 14 -15.03 -8.79 -6.52
C ALA A 14 -15.01 -7.25 -6.42
N THR A 15 -14.02 -6.56 -7.00
CA THR A 15 -13.98 -5.09 -7.04
C THR A 15 -14.80 -4.47 -8.18
N GLY A 16 -15.29 -5.28 -9.12
CA GLY A 16 -16.17 -4.85 -10.22
C GLY A 16 -15.49 -3.83 -11.14
N GLU A 17 -16.14 -2.70 -11.40
CA GLU A 17 -15.64 -1.66 -12.32
C GLU A 17 -14.25 -1.10 -11.97
N ARG A 18 -13.79 -1.29 -10.73
CA ARG A 18 -12.46 -0.85 -10.28
C ARG A 18 -11.36 -1.88 -10.53
N GLU A 19 -11.69 -3.11 -10.90
CA GLU A 19 -10.71 -4.18 -11.14
C GLU A 19 -9.58 -3.73 -12.09
N PRO A 20 -9.85 -3.09 -13.25
CA PRO A 20 -8.77 -2.67 -14.15
C PRO A 20 -7.82 -1.67 -13.49
N THR A 21 -8.35 -0.76 -12.66
CA THR A 21 -7.52 0.20 -11.91
C THR A 21 -6.64 -0.52 -10.90
N LEU A 22 -7.19 -1.48 -10.14
CA LEU A 22 -6.40 -2.23 -9.17
C LEU A 22 -5.32 -3.07 -9.84
N ARG A 23 -5.59 -3.68 -11.00
CA ARG A 23 -4.59 -4.44 -11.77
C ARG A 23 -3.44 -3.57 -12.25
N VAL A 24 -3.72 -2.35 -12.73
CA VAL A 24 -2.67 -1.39 -13.13
C VAL A 24 -1.77 -1.04 -11.94
N ILE A 25 -2.36 -0.80 -10.76
CA ILE A 25 -1.57 -0.47 -9.57
C ILE A 25 -0.81 -1.69 -9.03
N ASP A 26 -1.39 -2.90 -9.05
CA ASP A 26 -0.69 -4.15 -8.70
C ASP A 26 0.55 -4.34 -9.58
N GLU A 27 0.40 -4.19 -10.90
CA GLU A 27 1.52 -4.29 -11.84
C GLU A 27 2.58 -3.22 -11.59
N LEU A 28 2.16 -1.98 -11.33
CA LEU A 28 3.07 -0.88 -11.00
C LEU A 28 3.89 -1.21 -9.75
N ILE A 29 3.25 -1.71 -8.68
CA ILE A 29 3.93 -2.08 -7.44
C ILE A 29 4.95 -3.19 -7.69
N ARG A 30 4.56 -4.28 -8.36
CA ARG A 30 5.47 -5.40 -8.64
C ARG A 30 6.68 -5.00 -9.48
N ARG A 31 6.53 -4.05 -10.40
CA ARG A 31 7.62 -3.56 -11.24
C ARG A 31 8.53 -2.57 -10.50
N ALA A 32 7.94 -1.67 -9.72
CA ALA A 32 8.68 -0.61 -9.04
C ALA A 32 9.37 -1.10 -7.76
N ALA A 33 8.79 -2.11 -7.10
CA ALA A 33 9.24 -2.66 -5.83
C ALA A 33 9.27 -4.21 -5.84
N PRO A 34 10.12 -4.83 -6.68
CA PRO A 34 10.13 -6.28 -6.88
C PRO A 34 10.58 -7.09 -5.66
N HIS A 35 11.25 -6.49 -4.67
CA HIS A 35 11.69 -7.18 -3.45
C HIS A 35 10.62 -7.15 -2.35
N LEU A 36 9.53 -6.40 -2.55
CA LEU A 36 8.34 -6.49 -1.71
C LEU A 36 7.47 -7.67 -2.17
N GLU A 37 7.73 -8.85 -1.62
CA GLU A 37 7.03 -10.08 -2.00
C GLU A 37 5.50 -9.92 -1.89
N PRO A 38 4.74 -10.26 -2.95
CA PRO A 38 3.29 -10.13 -2.95
C PRO A 38 2.66 -11.15 -2.01
N VAL A 39 1.67 -10.70 -1.25
CA VAL A 39 0.88 -11.52 -0.33
C VAL A 39 -0.59 -11.16 -0.48
N PHE A 40 -1.45 -12.17 -0.54
CA PHE A 40 -2.88 -11.92 -0.38
C PHE A 40 -3.15 -11.67 1.11
N PHE A 41 -3.38 -10.42 1.49
CA PHE A 41 -3.50 -10.05 2.89
C PHE A 41 -4.97 -10.02 3.31
N LYS A 42 -5.27 -10.75 4.38
CA LYS A 42 -6.61 -10.86 4.98
C LYS A 42 -6.49 -10.74 6.48
N SER A 43 -7.29 -9.85 7.05
CA SER A 43 -7.47 -9.65 8.49
C SER A 43 -8.95 -9.39 8.77
N ASP A 44 -9.33 -9.39 10.05
CA ASP A 44 -10.70 -9.10 10.48
C ASP A 44 -11.21 -7.74 9.95
N TYR A 45 -10.30 -6.79 9.73
CA TYR A 45 -10.63 -5.41 9.37
C TYR A 45 -10.36 -5.07 7.91
N MET A 46 -9.46 -5.80 7.24
CA MET A 46 -8.98 -5.42 5.91
C MET A 46 -8.55 -6.63 5.08
N THR A 47 -9.05 -6.69 3.85
CA THR A 47 -8.65 -7.62 2.79
C THR A 47 -8.15 -6.83 1.60
N GLY A 48 -7.02 -7.23 1.02
CA GLY A 48 -6.46 -6.61 -0.18
C GLY A 48 -5.14 -7.22 -0.62
N LEU A 49 -4.50 -6.58 -1.60
CA LEU A 49 -3.19 -7.00 -2.09
C LEU A 49 -2.12 -6.37 -1.21
N GLY A 50 -1.33 -7.18 -0.52
CA GLY A 50 -0.18 -6.74 0.27
C GLY A 50 1.14 -7.02 -0.44
N TYR A 51 2.18 -6.27 -0.08
CA TYR A 51 3.53 -6.43 -0.59
C TYR A 51 4.54 -6.15 0.52
N GLY A 52 5.44 -7.11 0.76
CA GLY A 52 6.45 -7.09 1.81
C GLY A 52 5.83 -7.11 3.21
N LEU A 53 5.95 -8.22 3.94
CA LEU A 53 5.48 -8.28 5.33
C LEU A 53 6.51 -7.67 6.28
N MET A 54 6.02 -6.85 7.21
CA MET A 54 6.81 -6.26 8.29
C MET A 54 6.16 -6.58 9.64
N SER A 55 6.99 -6.70 10.67
CA SER A 55 6.50 -6.82 12.05
C SER A 55 5.96 -5.47 12.52
N TYR A 56 4.68 -5.43 12.82
CA TYR A 56 3.96 -4.26 13.29
C TYR A 56 3.49 -4.46 14.73
N GLN A 57 3.90 -3.55 15.61
CA GLN A 57 3.42 -3.49 16.98
C GLN A 57 2.97 -2.07 17.32
N SER A 58 1.70 -1.90 17.66
CA SER A 58 1.17 -0.65 18.17
C SER A 58 1.15 -0.70 19.70
N LYS A 59 1.09 0.48 20.35
CA LYS A 59 1.08 0.58 21.82
C LYS A 59 -0.08 -0.18 22.49
N SER A 60 -1.18 -0.41 21.76
CA SER A 60 -2.35 -1.12 22.26
C SER A 60 -2.34 -2.63 21.96
N MET A 61 -1.39 -3.13 21.15
CA MET A 61 -1.29 -4.55 20.82
C MET A 61 -0.40 -5.27 21.83
N LYS A 62 -0.92 -6.39 22.37
CA LYS A 62 -0.18 -7.24 23.31
C LYS A 62 0.99 -7.95 22.61
N GLU A 63 0.75 -8.43 21.40
CA GLU A 63 1.74 -9.13 20.57
C GLU A 63 1.91 -8.41 19.23
N PRO A 64 3.10 -8.42 18.62
CA PRO A 64 3.30 -7.95 17.26
C PRO A 64 2.52 -8.79 16.25
N ALA A 65 2.06 -8.17 15.17
CA ALA A 65 1.39 -8.81 14.05
C ALA A 65 2.17 -8.54 12.76
N GLU A 66 1.99 -9.39 11.74
CA GLU A 66 2.50 -9.09 10.41
C GLU A 66 1.57 -8.11 9.69
N TRP A 67 2.15 -7.12 9.04
CA TRP A 67 1.43 -6.13 8.26
C TRP A 67 2.15 -5.84 6.95
N PRO A 68 1.44 -5.62 5.82
CA PRO A 68 2.11 -5.29 4.58
C PRO A 68 2.71 -3.88 4.64
N MET A 69 3.94 -3.75 4.16
CA MET A 69 4.60 -2.47 3.99
C MET A 69 3.89 -1.64 2.93
N VAL A 70 3.49 -2.27 1.82
CA VAL A 70 2.59 -1.66 0.84
C VAL A 70 1.31 -2.48 0.77
N MET A 71 0.15 -1.82 0.69
CA MET A 71 -1.13 -2.51 0.55
C MET A 71 -2.12 -1.76 -0.34
N LEU A 72 -2.76 -2.45 -1.28
CA LEU A 72 -3.78 -1.93 -2.17
C LEU A 72 -5.16 -2.47 -1.76
N VAL A 73 -6.08 -1.55 -1.44
CA VAL A 73 -7.38 -1.90 -0.87
C VAL A 73 -8.52 -1.14 -1.53
N ASN A 74 -9.53 -1.86 -2.04
CA ASN A 74 -10.78 -1.30 -2.50
C ASN A 74 -11.70 -0.95 -1.31
N GLN A 75 -11.97 0.34 -1.13
CA GLN A 75 -12.89 0.85 -0.10
C GLN A 75 -14.26 1.18 -0.71
N LYS A 76 -15.26 1.47 0.13
CA LYS A 76 -16.64 1.74 -0.36
C LYS A 76 -16.67 2.83 -1.44
N ASN A 77 -15.93 3.93 -1.23
CA ASN A 77 -16.01 5.14 -2.06
C ASN A 77 -14.73 5.50 -2.82
N TYR A 78 -13.62 4.79 -2.60
CA TYR A 78 -12.30 5.10 -3.14
C TYR A 78 -11.40 3.85 -3.08
N ILE A 79 -10.21 3.94 -3.65
CA ILE A 79 -9.12 2.97 -3.51
C ILE A 79 -8.09 3.57 -2.54
N SER A 80 -7.60 2.76 -1.61
CA SER A 80 -6.48 3.11 -0.73
C SER A 80 -5.21 2.39 -1.20
N LEU A 81 -4.16 3.16 -1.46
CA LEU A 81 -2.79 2.66 -1.53
C LEU A 81 -2.09 3.05 -0.22
N TYR A 82 -1.76 2.06 0.59
CA TYR A 82 -0.97 2.23 1.79
C TYR A 82 0.51 2.06 1.47
N VAL A 83 1.34 3.00 1.91
CA VAL A 83 2.80 2.91 1.96
C VAL A 83 3.20 3.15 3.41
N CYS A 84 3.31 2.07 4.16
CA CYS A 84 3.60 2.05 5.59
C CYS A 84 5.11 2.14 5.87
N ALA A 85 5.81 2.99 5.13
CA ALA A 85 7.23 3.26 5.28
C ALA A 85 7.46 4.68 5.84
N ILE A 86 8.44 4.80 6.73
CA ILE A 86 8.94 6.07 7.25
C ILE A 86 10.35 6.37 6.73
N ASP A 87 10.71 7.64 6.67
CA ASP A 87 12.09 8.07 6.50
C ASP A 87 12.87 7.98 7.82
N LYS A 88 14.17 8.29 7.75
CA LYS A 88 15.09 8.29 8.89
C LYS A 88 14.66 9.23 10.03
N ASP A 89 13.85 10.25 9.72
CA ASP A 89 13.36 11.25 10.67
C ASP A 89 11.98 10.83 11.25
N GLY A 90 11.48 9.65 10.86
CA GLY A 90 10.21 9.10 11.32
C GLY A 90 8.99 9.64 10.58
N GLN A 91 9.17 10.42 9.50
CA GLN A 91 8.07 10.94 8.70
C GLN A 91 7.62 9.89 7.68
N TYR A 92 6.31 9.72 7.50
CA TYR A 92 5.80 8.79 6.49
C TYR A 92 6.14 9.27 5.06
N VAL A 93 6.64 8.34 4.24
CA VAL A 93 7.07 8.64 2.86
C VAL A 93 5.91 9.12 2.00
N ALA A 94 4.70 8.55 2.18
CA ALA A 94 3.50 9.00 1.48
C ALA A 94 3.10 10.44 1.87
N GLU A 95 3.06 10.75 3.16
CA GLU A 95 2.78 12.11 3.66
C GLU A 95 3.77 13.15 3.14
N LYS A 96 5.06 12.80 3.15
CA LYS A 96 6.14 13.67 2.65
C LYS A 96 5.98 14.04 1.17
N ASN A 97 5.40 13.15 0.38
CA ASN A 97 5.17 13.34 -1.05
C ASN A 97 3.74 13.78 -1.40
N ALA A 98 2.89 14.09 -0.41
CA ALA A 98 1.45 14.31 -0.61
C ALA A 98 1.12 15.37 -1.68
N SER A 99 1.89 16.46 -1.76
CA SER A 99 1.68 17.54 -2.74
C SER A 99 1.99 17.17 -4.19
N ARG A 100 2.68 16.04 -4.41
CA ARG A 100 3.13 15.56 -5.72
C ARG A 100 2.27 14.43 -6.28
N LEU A 101 1.34 13.88 -5.50
CA LEU A 101 0.57 12.68 -5.86
C LEU A 101 -0.63 12.94 -6.78
N GLY A 102 -0.82 14.18 -7.24
CA GLY A 102 -1.96 14.58 -8.06
C GLY A 102 -3.18 14.99 -7.23
N LYS A 103 -4.38 14.69 -7.75
CA LYS A 103 -5.68 15.09 -7.17
C LYS A 103 -6.21 14.05 -6.18
N VAL A 104 -5.41 13.74 -5.16
CA VAL A 104 -5.70 12.68 -4.19
C VAL A 104 -5.84 13.23 -2.77
N SER A 105 -6.39 12.42 -1.86
CA SER A 105 -6.32 12.68 -0.42
C SER A 105 -5.23 11.80 0.18
N CYS A 106 -4.21 12.40 0.79
CA CYS A 106 -3.16 11.66 1.50
C CYS A 106 -3.29 11.86 3.01
N GLY A 107 -3.23 10.77 3.78
CA GLY A 107 -2.97 10.80 5.22
C GLY A 107 -1.48 10.53 5.49
N ARG A 108 -1.16 9.97 6.66
CA ARG A 108 0.20 9.54 7.02
C ARG A 108 0.77 8.52 6.03
N SER A 109 0.25 7.29 6.04
CA SER A 109 0.67 6.22 5.13
C SER A 109 -0.31 5.97 3.98
N CYS A 110 -1.47 6.63 3.96
CA CYS A 110 -2.59 6.24 3.11
C CYS A 110 -2.89 7.27 2.02
N ILE A 111 -2.72 6.85 0.77
CA ILE A 111 -3.06 7.60 -0.45
C ILE A 111 -4.44 7.14 -0.93
N ARG A 112 -5.41 8.05 -1.04
CA ARG A 112 -6.80 7.75 -1.39
C ARG A 112 -7.20 8.45 -2.67
N PHE A 113 -7.69 7.69 -3.64
CA PHE A 113 -8.09 8.18 -4.96
C PHE A 113 -9.33 7.43 -5.48
N LYS A 114 -10.07 8.05 -6.40
CA LYS A 114 -11.31 7.46 -6.96
C LYS A 114 -11.12 6.95 -8.38
N LYS A 115 -10.33 7.67 -9.17
CA LYS A 115 -10.00 7.35 -10.55
C LYS A 115 -8.50 7.24 -10.69
N LEU A 116 -8.05 6.42 -11.64
CA LEU A 116 -6.63 6.29 -11.93
C LEU A 116 -6.02 7.63 -12.36
N GLU A 117 -6.75 8.44 -13.16
CA GLU A 117 -6.25 9.74 -13.63
C GLU A 117 -6.05 10.79 -12.53
N ASP A 118 -6.63 10.58 -11.34
CA ASP A 118 -6.42 11.49 -10.20
C ASP A 118 -5.04 11.28 -9.56
N LEU A 119 -4.41 10.12 -9.77
CA LEU A 119 -3.16 9.70 -9.14
C LEU A 119 -1.98 9.87 -10.10
N ASP A 120 -0.93 10.57 -9.67
CA ASP A 120 0.31 10.67 -10.43
C ASP A 120 1.13 9.37 -10.31
N LEU A 121 1.08 8.54 -11.35
CA LEU A 121 1.72 7.21 -11.36
C LEU A 121 3.26 7.28 -11.38
N ASP A 122 3.85 8.35 -11.91
CA ASP A 122 5.29 8.51 -11.90
C ASP A 122 5.82 8.82 -10.50
N VAL A 123 5.09 9.65 -9.74
CA VAL A 123 5.42 9.90 -8.34
C VAL A 123 5.20 8.65 -7.49
N VAL A 124 4.14 7.89 -7.73
CA VAL A 124 3.92 6.60 -7.03
C VAL A 124 5.04 5.62 -7.34
N ARG A 125 5.49 5.52 -8.60
CA ARG A 125 6.63 4.68 -9.01
C ARG A 125 7.91 5.08 -8.26
N GLU A 126 8.21 6.37 -8.21
CA GLU A 126 9.38 6.91 -7.48
C GLU A 126 9.35 6.51 -6.00
N ILE A 127 8.21 6.70 -5.34
CA ILE A 127 8.03 6.34 -3.93
C ILE A 127 8.25 4.83 -3.72
N LEU A 128 7.66 3.99 -4.57
CA LEU A 128 7.75 2.54 -4.43
C LEU A 128 9.18 2.04 -4.67
N SER A 129 9.88 2.58 -5.68
CA SER A 129 11.27 2.23 -5.95
C SER A 129 12.24 2.72 -4.87
N ASP A 130 12.00 3.88 -4.25
CA ASP A 130 12.77 4.33 -3.08
C ASP A 130 12.58 3.37 -1.90
N VAL A 131 11.33 3.01 -1.59
CA VAL A 131 11.02 2.06 -0.51
C VAL A 131 11.69 0.71 -0.77
N ASP A 132 11.59 0.17 -1.98
CA ASP A 132 12.24 -1.09 -2.36
C ASP A 132 13.75 -1.05 -2.18
N ALA A 133 14.41 -0.02 -2.72
CA ALA A 133 15.85 0.15 -2.61
C ALA A 133 16.32 0.22 -1.15
N ARG A 134 15.54 0.88 -0.29
CA ARG A 134 15.84 1.00 1.14
C ARG A 134 15.59 -0.30 1.91
N VAL A 135 14.60 -1.10 1.50
CA VAL A 135 14.44 -2.48 1.99
C VAL A 135 15.63 -3.34 1.60
N VAL A 136 16.09 -3.28 0.35
CA VAL A 136 17.30 -3.99 -0.11
C VAL A 136 18.54 -3.55 0.66
N ALA A 137 18.65 -2.28 1.00
CA ALA A 137 19.73 -1.75 1.82
C ALA A 137 19.65 -2.16 3.32
N GLY A 138 18.59 -2.82 3.74
CA GLY A 138 18.38 -3.25 5.13
C GLY A 138 18.00 -2.10 6.07
N GLU A 139 17.47 -0.99 5.55
CA GLU A 139 17.00 0.10 6.38
C GLU A 139 15.74 -0.30 7.17
N LYS A 140 15.65 0.18 8.41
CA LYS A 140 14.43 0.04 9.22
C LYS A 140 13.43 1.12 8.79
N LEU A 141 12.40 0.71 8.04
CA LEU A 141 11.38 1.60 7.47
C LEU A 141 10.09 1.70 8.29
N PHE A 142 10.04 1.12 9.48
CA PHE A 142 8.84 1.01 10.30
C PHE A 142 9.21 0.86 11.76
N GLY A 143 8.27 1.16 12.66
CA GLY A 143 8.48 1.11 14.10
C GLY A 143 9.38 2.26 14.57
N LEU A 144 8.73 3.35 15.00
CA LEU A 144 9.37 4.44 15.75
C LEU A 144 9.96 3.92 17.07
#